data_AF-A0A3P7LRQ2-F1
#
_entry.id   AF-A0A3P7LRQ2-F1
#
_cell.length_a   1.000
_cell.length_b   1.000
_cell.length_c   1.000
_cell.angle_alpha   90.00
_cell.angle_beta   90.00
_cell.angle_gamma   90.00
#
_symmetry.space_group_name_H-M   'P 1'
#
loop_
_entity.id
_entity.type
_entity.pdbx_description
1 polymer ?
#
loop_
_entity_poly.entity_id
_entity_poly.type
_entity_poly.pdbx_seq_one_letter_code
_entity_poly.pdbx_strand_id
1 'polypeptide(L)'
;MFNRLRSQTVSTRYLHVDQGSFHASSSRWGAFTIHLLADDESEAEEFNVQDGYIHYGHTVKLVCSETGMALPRLIVRKVDKTMVMLDADDPVSQLHKCAFYLKDTDRMYLCLSQDKIIQHQAVKCDDHPNRETINDSAAWTIISTDRAEYRWFELNSLRDALEETTLKSLNLQLPPPSNLPVTPVPVVSGLRTNGGGDVAMVEVSGENFSPSHQVWFGDVPAQTFYRCQELLLCLVPDISEFHPDWTYIHYELEVRQLLLG
;
A
#
# COMPACT_ATOMS: atom_id res chain seq x y z
N MET A 1 4.36 -7.77 10.22
CA MET A 1 4.58 -8.92 11.14
C MET A 1 5.57 -8.52 12.23
N PHE A 2 5.46 -9.12 13.41
CA PHE A 2 6.39 -8.85 14.52
C PHE A 2 6.68 -10.09 15.34
N ASN A 3 7.79 -10.09 16.06
CA ASN A 3 8.16 -11.12 17.02
C ASN A 3 8.26 -10.49 18.42
N ARG A 4 7.89 -11.25 19.45
CA ARG A 4 8.05 -10.85 20.85
C ARG A 4 8.69 -11.97 21.66
N LEU A 5 9.99 -11.88 21.89
CA LEU A 5 10.74 -12.85 22.69
C LEU A 5 10.24 -12.86 24.14
N ARG A 6 9.85 -14.06 24.62
CA ARG A 6 9.37 -14.31 25.99
C ARG A 6 8.23 -13.39 26.45
N SER A 7 7.39 -12.94 25.52
CA SER A 7 6.25 -12.07 25.82
C SER A 7 6.61 -10.71 26.46
N GLN A 8 7.86 -10.25 26.34
CA GLN A 8 8.28 -8.94 26.86
C GLN A 8 8.03 -7.82 25.83
N THR A 9 7.38 -6.73 26.20
CA THR A 9 7.08 -5.63 25.27
C THR A 9 8.34 -4.98 24.70
N VAL A 10 9.39 -4.83 25.51
CA VAL A 10 10.69 -4.23 25.15
C VAL A 10 11.47 -5.08 24.11
N SER A 11 11.17 -6.37 24.01
CA SER A 11 11.81 -7.26 23.04
C SER A 11 11.08 -7.31 21.69
N THR A 12 10.03 -6.50 21.50
CA THR A 12 9.28 -6.52 20.25
C THR A 12 10.18 -6.07 19.10
N ARG A 13 10.17 -6.86 18.02
CA ARG A 13 10.87 -6.57 16.77
C ARG A 13 9.92 -6.75 15.61
N TYR A 14 9.94 -5.82 14.68
CA TYR A 14 9.09 -5.82 13.50
C TYR A 14 9.93 -6.12 12.27
N LEU A 15 9.39 -6.91 11.35
CA LEU A 15 10.03 -7.06 10.04
C LEU A 15 9.97 -5.72 9.32
N HIS A 16 11.10 -5.27 8.78
CA HIS A 16 11.22 -4.00 8.08
C HIS A 16 12.32 -4.09 7.00
N VAL A 17 12.23 -3.23 5.98
CA VAL A 17 13.23 -3.10 4.93
C VAL A 17 13.84 -1.71 5.03
N ASP A 18 15.16 -1.63 5.12
CA ASP A 18 15.89 -0.37 5.13
C ASP A 18 17.18 -0.54 4.34
N GLN A 19 17.56 0.50 3.59
CA GLN A 19 18.77 0.51 2.75
C GLN A 19 18.95 -0.75 1.87
N GLY A 20 17.85 -1.28 1.33
CA GLY A 20 17.87 -2.45 0.45
C GLY A 20 18.08 -3.79 1.17
N SER A 21 17.82 -3.88 2.48
CA SER A 21 17.96 -5.13 3.24
C SER A 21 16.85 -5.35 4.27
N PHE A 22 16.46 -6.62 4.42
CA PHE A 22 15.54 -7.06 5.46
C PHE A 22 16.23 -7.09 6.83
N HIS A 23 15.61 -6.46 7.82
CA HIS A 23 16.08 -6.44 9.19
C HIS A 23 14.89 -6.47 10.16
N ALA A 24 15.19 -6.67 11.44
CA ALA A 24 14.21 -6.69 12.52
C ALA A 24 14.37 -5.40 13.33
N SER A 25 13.45 -4.44 13.14
CA SER A 25 13.53 -3.12 13.78
C SER A 25 12.74 -3.07 15.09
N SER A 26 13.22 -2.31 16.07
CA SER A 26 12.52 -2.05 17.34
C SER A 26 11.62 -0.82 17.30
N SER A 27 11.75 0.03 16.27
CA SER A 27 11.10 1.35 16.19
C SER A 27 10.26 1.56 14.93
N ARG A 28 10.53 0.81 13.87
CA ARG A 28 9.82 0.87 12.59
C ARG A 28 9.30 -0.51 12.21
N TRP A 29 8.27 -0.55 11.39
CA TRP A 29 7.69 -1.79 10.87
C TRP A 29 7.40 -1.60 9.38
N GLY A 30 7.60 -2.65 8.60
CA GLY A 30 7.25 -2.67 7.18
C GLY A 30 5.84 -3.22 6.98
N ALA A 31 5.10 -2.61 6.06
CA ALA A 31 3.92 -3.22 5.45
C ALA A 31 4.38 -4.13 4.30
N PHE A 32 3.83 -5.35 4.28
CA PHE A 32 4.14 -6.35 3.26
C PHE A 32 2.86 -6.87 2.65
N THR A 33 2.73 -6.78 1.33
CA THR A 33 1.70 -7.49 0.59
C THR A 33 2.04 -8.97 0.63
N ILE A 34 1.07 -9.79 1.03
CA ILE A 34 1.20 -11.24 1.08
C ILE A 34 0.45 -11.84 -0.11
N HIS A 35 1.20 -12.31 -1.11
CA HIS A 35 0.66 -12.91 -2.32
C HIS A 35 0.52 -14.41 -2.13
N LEU A 36 -0.65 -14.96 -2.45
CA LEU A 36 -0.87 -16.40 -2.53
C LEU A 36 -0.35 -16.92 -3.87
N LEU A 37 0.43 -18.00 -3.85
CA LEU A 37 1.02 -18.62 -5.03
C LEU A 37 0.52 -20.06 -5.19
N ALA A 38 0.55 -20.55 -6.43
CA ALA A 38 0.37 -21.97 -6.71
C ALA A 38 1.51 -22.81 -6.10
N ASP A 39 1.22 -24.06 -5.76
CA ASP A 39 2.21 -24.95 -5.15
C ASP A 39 3.32 -25.38 -6.11
N ASP A 40 3.11 -25.32 -7.41
CA ASP A 40 4.10 -25.59 -8.45
C ASP A 40 4.81 -24.32 -8.97
N GLU A 41 4.44 -23.14 -8.49
CA GLU A 41 5.07 -21.86 -8.90
C GLU A 41 6.56 -21.84 -8.54
N SER A 42 7.42 -21.60 -9.53
CA SER A 42 8.87 -21.52 -9.36
C SER A 42 9.34 -20.21 -8.72
N GLU A 43 10.58 -20.14 -8.23
CA GLU A 43 11.14 -18.89 -7.73
C GLU A 43 11.44 -17.94 -8.90
N ALA A 44 10.80 -16.77 -8.92
CA ALA A 44 11.01 -15.73 -9.93
C ALA A 44 10.66 -14.33 -9.38
N GLU A 45 11.20 -13.28 -9.99
CA GLU A 45 10.85 -11.88 -9.65
C GLU A 45 9.42 -11.54 -10.11
N GLU A 46 9.03 -12.01 -11.29
CA GLU A 46 7.66 -12.01 -11.78
C GLU A 46 7.02 -13.37 -11.50
N PHE A 47 5.82 -13.38 -10.96
CA PHE A 47 5.12 -14.60 -10.53
C PHE A 47 3.60 -14.41 -10.62
N ASN A 48 2.88 -15.53 -10.76
CA ASN A 48 1.44 -15.50 -10.80
C ASN A 48 0.84 -15.46 -9.40
N VAL A 49 -0.14 -14.57 -9.18
CA VAL A 49 -0.84 -14.42 -7.91
C VAL A 49 -2.21 -15.09 -8.01
N GLN A 50 -2.59 -15.82 -6.97
CA GLN A 50 -3.92 -16.39 -6.82
C GLN A 50 -4.78 -15.56 -5.87
N ASP A 51 -6.07 -15.47 -6.18
CA ASP A 51 -7.06 -14.90 -5.28
C ASP A 51 -7.51 -15.92 -4.23
N GLY A 52 -7.76 -15.45 -3.01
CA GLY A 52 -8.32 -16.28 -1.94
C GLY A 52 -7.75 -15.92 -0.56
N TYR A 53 -8.36 -16.51 0.47
CA TYR A 53 -7.82 -16.40 1.83
C TYR A 53 -6.59 -17.28 2.00
N ILE A 54 -5.62 -16.78 2.76
CA ILE A 54 -4.40 -17.53 3.07
C ILE A 54 -4.71 -18.54 4.17
N HIS A 55 -4.42 -19.81 3.89
CA HIS A 55 -4.51 -20.91 4.84
C HIS A 55 -3.12 -21.39 5.23
N TYR A 56 -3.00 -22.02 6.38
CA TYR A 56 -1.75 -22.69 6.75
C TYR A 56 -1.41 -23.78 5.74
N GLY A 57 -0.11 -23.91 5.44
CA GLY A 57 0.39 -24.81 4.39
C GLY A 57 0.45 -24.19 3.00
N HIS A 58 -0.18 -23.03 2.75
CA HIS A 58 -0.07 -22.36 1.46
C HIS A 58 1.31 -21.76 1.19
N THR A 59 1.70 -21.79 -0.09
CA THR A 59 2.86 -21.06 -0.61
C THR A 59 2.52 -19.57 -0.75
N VAL A 60 3.34 -18.70 -0.16
CA VAL A 60 3.16 -17.25 -0.18
C VAL A 60 4.44 -16.51 -0.53
N LYS A 61 4.30 -15.31 -1.06
CA LYS A 61 5.41 -14.37 -1.28
C LYS A 61 5.13 -13.04 -0.59
N LEU A 62 6.11 -12.60 0.20
CA LEU A 62 6.02 -11.36 0.96
C LEU A 62 6.78 -10.26 0.23
N VAL A 63 6.07 -9.20 -0.16
CA VAL A 63 6.63 -8.07 -0.92
C VAL A 63 6.44 -6.79 -0.13
N CYS A 64 7.51 -6.05 0.14
CA CYS A 64 7.44 -4.77 0.84
C CYS A 64 6.67 -3.75 0.00
N SER A 65 5.62 -3.15 0.57
CA SER A 65 4.73 -2.24 -0.17
C SER A 65 5.39 -0.92 -0.57
N GLU A 66 6.48 -0.53 0.09
CA GLU A 66 7.19 0.72 -0.20
C GLU A 66 8.36 0.53 -1.17
N THR A 67 9.13 -0.55 -1.00
CA THR A 67 10.39 -0.76 -1.74
C THR A 67 10.26 -1.78 -2.87
N GLY A 68 9.19 -2.58 -2.90
CA GLY A 68 9.04 -3.72 -3.82
C GLY A 68 9.94 -4.92 -3.51
N MET A 69 10.81 -4.83 -2.48
CA MET A 69 11.67 -5.95 -2.11
C MET A 69 10.85 -7.15 -1.64
N ALA A 70 11.20 -8.33 -2.17
CA ALA A 70 10.51 -9.58 -1.87
C ALA A 70 11.40 -10.54 -1.08
N LEU A 71 10.78 -11.31 -0.19
CA LEU A 71 11.39 -12.54 0.32
C LEU A 71 11.24 -13.68 -0.70
N PRO A 72 12.07 -14.73 -0.62
CA PRO A 72 11.86 -15.97 -1.39
C PRO A 72 10.47 -16.58 -1.13
N ARG A 73 10.07 -17.61 -1.88
CA ARG A 73 8.84 -18.36 -1.60
C ARG A 73 8.86 -18.94 -0.19
N LEU A 74 7.79 -18.69 0.55
CA LEU A 74 7.61 -19.15 1.92
C LEU A 74 6.37 -20.03 2.01
N ILE A 75 6.36 -20.96 2.95
CA ILE A 75 5.13 -21.65 3.38
C ILE A 75 4.77 -21.14 4.77
N VAL A 76 3.57 -20.58 4.91
CA VAL A 76 3.06 -20.13 6.20
C VAL A 76 2.61 -21.34 7.03
N ARG A 77 3.18 -21.49 8.22
CA ARG A 77 2.90 -22.62 9.12
C ARG A 77 2.37 -22.14 10.46
N LYS A 78 1.44 -22.89 11.04
CA LYS A 78 0.84 -22.57 12.34
C LYS A 78 1.82 -22.93 13.46
N VAL A 79 1.93 -22.06 14.46
CA VAL A 79 2.83 -22.26 15.60
C VAL A 79 2.04 -22.30 16.90
N ASP A 80 2.24 -23.37 17.67
CA ASP A 80 1.84 -23.44 19.08
C ASP A 80 3.10 -23.52 19.95
N LYS A 81 3.32 -22.49 20.78
CA LYS A 81 4.55 -22.27 21.55
C LYS A 81 5.79 -22.23 20.63
N THR A 82 6.55 -23.31 20.59
CA THR A 82 7.76 -23.50 19.75
C THR A 82 7.58 -24.62 18.73
N MET A 83 6.37 -25.16 18.61
CA MET A 83 6.04 -26.29 17.74
C MET A 83 5.32 -25.79 16.50
N VAL A 84 5.87 -26.12 15.35
CA VAL A 84 5.23 -25.93 14.06
C VAL A 84 4.30 -27.12 13.78
N MET A 85 3.08 -26.85 13.36
CA MET A 85 2.11 -27.85 12.93
C MET A 85 2.11 -27.94 11.39
N LEU A 86 2.61 -29.05 10.85
CA LEU A 86 2.78 -29.24 9.40
C LEU A 86 1.48 -29.64 8.68
N ASP A 87 0.50 -30.13 9.43
CA ASP A 87 -0.80 -30.63 8.96
C ASP A 87 -1.95 -29.63 9.18
N ALA A 88 -1.66 -28.44 9.72
CA ALA A 88 -2.65 -27.37 9.84
C ALA A 88 -3.02 -26.79 8.47
N ASP A 89 -4.32 -26.72 8.20
CA ASP A 89 -4.92 -26.22 6.95
C ASP A 89 -5.96 -25.11 7.19
N ASP A 90 -6.15 -24.66 8.44
CA ASP A 90 -7.11 -23.60 8.76
C ASP A 90 -6.69 -22.21 8.24
N PRO A 91 -7.64 -21.28 8.02
CA PRO A 91 -7.34 -19.91 7.61
C PRO A 91 -6.40 -19.20 8.60
N VAL A 92 -5.48 -18.38 8.07
CA VAL A 92 -4.62 -17.52 8.87
C VAL A 92 -5.42 -16.31 9.36
N SER A 93 -5.58 -16.18 10.68
CA SER A 93 -6.32 -15.08 11.31
C SER A 93 -5.40 -14.01 11.92
N GLN A 94 -6.01 -12.86 12.23
CA GLN A 94 -5.35 -11.75 12.92
C GLN A 94 -4.71 -12.19 14.23
N LEU A 95 -3.49 -11.71 14.49
CA LEU A 95 -2.71 -11.94 15.71
C LEU A 95 -2.34 -13.41 15.97
N HIS A 96 -2.54 -14.32 15.01
CA HIS A 96 -2.01 -15.67 15.10
C HIS A 96 -0.48 -15.68 15.15
N LYS A 97 0.07 -16.70 15.81
CA LYS A 97 1.48 -17.05 15.72
C LYS A 97 1.71 -18.02 14.57
N CYS A 98 2.60 -17.65 13.68
CA CYS A 98 2.98 -18.44 12.52
C CYS A 98 4.51 -18.47 12.34
N ALA A 99 4.99 -19.39 11.54
CA ALA A 99 6.37 -19.44 11.07
C ALA A 99 6.38 -19.46 9.55
N PHE A 100 7.46 -18.98 8.95
CA PHE A 100 7.62 -18.97 7.51
C PHE A 100 8.76 -19.92 7.12
N TYR A 101 8.40 -21.08 6.62
CA TYR A 101 9.34 -22.07 6.09
C TYR A 101 9.81 -21.59 4.70
N LEU A 102 11.11 -21.61 4.44
CA LEU A 102 11.65 -21.32 3.11
C LEU A 102 11.42 -22.54 2.22
N LYS A 103 10.59 -22.38 1.19
CA LYS A 103 10.21 -23.49 0.30
C LYS A 103 11.45 -24.09 -0.37
N ASP A 104 11.44 -25.41 -0.56
CA ASP A 104 12.51 -26.19 -1.18
C ASP A 104 13.85 -26.19 -0.40
N THR A 105 13.82 -25.86 0.90
CA THR A 105 14.99 -25.94 1.80
C THR A 105 14.88 -27.09 2.81
N ASP A 106 16.00 -27.49 3.42
CA ASP A 106 15.98 -28.49 4.49
C ASP A 106 15.53 -27.90 5.83
N ARG A 107 14.21 -27.72 6.00
CA ARG A 107 13.56 -27.19 7.23
C ARG A 107 14.10 -25.82 7.67
N MET A 108 14.47 -24.94 6.74
CA MET A 108 14.92 -23.59 7.10
C MET A 108 13.70 -22.69 7.29
N TYR A 109 13.69 -21.94 8.40
CA TYR A 109 12.66 -20.97 8.71
C TYR A 109 13.23 -19.56 8.75
N LEU A 110 12.37 -18.58 8.42
CA LEU A 110 12.66 -17.17 8.56
C LEU A 110 12.71 -16.80 10.05
N CYS A 111 13.89 -16.41 10.51
CA CYS A 111 14.15 -16.12 11.91
C CYS A 111 14.75 -14.73 12.07
N LEU A 112 14.56 -14.16 13.26
CA LEU A 112 15.39 -13.04 13.68
C LEU A 112 16.59 -13.52 14.51
N SER A 113 17.67 -12.78 14.43
CA SER A 113 18.79 -12.85 15.37
C SER A 113 19.24 -11.43 15.67
N GLN A 114 18.96 -10.98 16.89
CA GLN A 114 19.06 -9.56 17.27
C GLN A 114 18.22 -8.70 16.32
N ASP A 115 18.87 -7.86 15.52
CA ASP A 115 18.22 -6.97 14.56
C ASP A 115 18.36 -7.48 13.11
N LYS A 116 18.90 -8.68 12.89
CA LYS A 116 19.09 -9.27 11.55
C LYS A 116 18.03 -10.32 11.26
N ILE A 117 17.64 -10.42 9.98
CA ILE A 117 16.86 -11.55 9.46
C ILE A 117 17.84 -12.62 8.98
N ILE A 118 17.65 -13.83 9.48
CA ILE A 118 18.48 -15.00 9.17
C ILE A 118 17.59 -16.20 8.87
N GLN A 119 18.22 -17.28 8.39
CA GLN A 119 17.58 -18.57 8.25
C GLN A 119 18.07 -19.49 9.36
N HIS A 120 17.18 -20.22 10.01
CA HIS A 120 17.56 -21.21 11.00
C HIS A 120 16.83 -22.53 10.76
N GLN A 121 17.54 -23.63 10.88
CA GLN A 121 16.99 -24.95 10.67
C GLN A 121 16.12 -25.37 11.87
N ALA A 122 14.94 -25.94 11.61
CA ALA A 122 14.10 -26.54 12.64
C ALA A 122 14.56 -27.96 13.00
N VAL A 123 14.24 -28.39 14.21
CA VAL A 123 14.51 -29.74 14.71
C VAL A 123 13.28 -30.60 14.46
N LYS A 124 13.46 -31.75 13.80
CA LYS A 124 12.37 -32.71 13.60
C LYS A 124 11.97 -33.36 14.92
N CYS A 125 10.68 -33.61 15.13
CA CYS A 125 10.21 -34.38 16.27
C CYS A 125 10.11 -35.86 15.90
N ASP A 126 10.90 -36.72 16.55
CA ASP A 126 10.88 -38.18 16.29
C ASP A 126 9.54 -38.82 16.66
N ASP A 127 8.92 -38.36 17.75
CA ASP A 127 7.64 -38.90 18.24
C ASP A 127 6.42 -38.41 17.43
N HIS A 128 6.57 -37.31 16.67
CA HIS A 128 5.47 -36.64 15.97
C HIS A 128 5.91 -36.16 14.58
N PRO A 129 5.69 -36.96 13.52
CA PRO A 129 6.21 -36.65 12.19
C PRO A 129 5.62 -35.38 11.56
N ASN A 130 4.41 -34.96 11.98
CA ASN A 130 3.74 -33.74 11.51
C ASN A 130 4.15 -32.50 12.31
N ARG A 131 5.24 -32.56 13.09
CA ARG A 131 5.68 -31.45 13.92
C ARG A 131 7.18 -31.22 13.80
N GLU A 132 7.54 -29.95 13.91
CA GLU A 132 8.92 -29.49 13.98
C GLU A 132 9.06 -28.49 15.12
N THR A 133 10.19 -28.52 15.82
CA THR A 133 10.52 -27.54 16.85
C THR A 133 11.37 -26.42 16.26
N ILE A 134 10.93 -25.19 16.46
CA ILE A 134 11.62 -23.96 16.04
C ILE A 134 12.11 -23.16 17.25
N ASN A 135 13.04 -22.23 17.00
CA ASN A 135 13.40 -21.22 17.98
C ASN A 135 12.26 -20.20 18.14
N ASP A 136 12.11 -19.62 19.33
CA ASP A 136 11.20 -18.48 19.58
C ASP A 136 11.40 -17.33 18.59
N SER A 137 12.62 -17.16 18.06
CA SER A 137 12.95 -16.13 17.07
C SER A 137 12.39 -16.39 15.66
N ALA A 138 11.85 -17.59 15.40
CA ALA A 138 11.19 -17.97 14.15
C ALA A 138 9.66 -17.81 14.21
N ALA A 139 9.10 -17.56 15.40
CA ALA A 139 7.67 -17.42 15.60
C ALA A 139 7.24 -15.96 15.42
N TRP A 140 6.51 -15.67 14.36
CA TRP A 140 6.02 -14.35 14.02
C TRP A 140 4.53 -14.21 14.35
N THR A 141 4.14 -13.05 14.82
CA THR A 141 2.75 -12.63 14.88
C THR A 141 2.39 -11.86 13.63
N ILE A 142 1.34 -12.32 12.95
CA ILE A 142 0.81 -11.70 11.74
C ILE A 142 -0.40 -10.82 12.07
N ILE A 143 -0.52 -9.69 11.39
CA ILE A 143 -1.64 -8.76 11.51
C ILE A 143 -1.76 -8.03 10.17
N SER A 144 -2.99 -7.80 9.72
CA SER A 144 -3.27 -6.96 8.56
C SER A 144 -3.09 -5.49 8.93
N THR A 145 -2.64 -4.71 7.97
CA THR A 145 -2.39 -3.27 8.12
C THR A 145 -3.09 -2.53 6.99
N ASP A 146 -3.48 -1.28 7.27
CA ASP A 146 -4.11 -0.39 6.29
C ASP A 146 -3.39 0.97 6.29
N ARG A 147 -3.59 1.77 5.24
CA ARG A 147 -2.92 3.06 5.03
C ARG A 147 -3.93 4.13 4.62
N ALA A 148 -3.96 5.22 5.39
CA ALA A 148 -4.55 6.49 4.96
C ALA A 148 -3.44 7.44 4.46
N GLU A 149 -3.62 8.02 3.27
CA GLU A 149 -2.69 8.98 2.68
C GLU A 149 -3.43 10.27 2.30
N TYR A 150 -2.85 11.41 2.69
CA TYR A 150 -3.40 12.73 2.40
C TYR A 150 -2.33 13.57 1.71
N ARG A 151 -2.71 14.25 0.64
CA ARG A 151 -1.84 15.15 -0.13
C ARG A 151 -2.53 16.49 -0.26
N TRP A 152 -1.82 17.57 0.02
CA TRP A 152 -2.31 18.93 -0.16
C TRP A 152 -1.16 19.85 -0.55
N PHE A 153 -1.51 21.00 -1.12
CA PHE A 153 -0.54 22.04 -1.48
C PHE A 153 -1.16 23.42 -1.25
N GLU A 154 -0.46 24.28 -0.53
CA GLU A 154 -0.89 25.66 -0.33
C GLU A 154 -0.20 26.57 -1.33
N LEU A 155 -0.95 27.15 -2.27
CA LEU A 155 -0.39 28.02 -3.30
C LEU A 155 0.39 29.21 -2.70
N ASN A 156 0.00 29.68 -1.51
CA ASN A 156 0.69 30.77 -0.81
C ASN A 156 2.11 30.44 -0.36
N SER A 157 2.43 29.16 -0.15
CA SER A 157 3.80 28.72 0.17
C SER A 157 4.80 29.08 -0.93
N LEU A 158 4.33 29.31 -2.17
CA LEU A 158 5.16 29.78 -3.27
C LEU A 158 5.71 31.19 -3.07
N ARG A 159 5.13 32.02 -2.17
CA ARG A 159 5.67 33.36 -1.85
C ARG A 159 7.08 33.28 -1.26
N ASP A 160 7.34 32.24 -0.47
CA ASP A 160 8.63 32.06 0.20
C ASP A 160 9.65 31.30 -0.68
N ALA A 161 9.16 30.56 -1.68
CA ALA A 161 9.98 29.68 -2.52
C ALA A 161 10.39 30.28 -3.88
N LEU A 162 9.61 31.22 -4.42
CA LEU A 162 9.86 31.82 -5.73
C LEU A 162 10.28 33.28 -5.60
N GLU A 163 11.30 33.68 -6.38
CA GLU A 163 11.65 35.09 -6.54
C GLU A 163 10.46 35.89 -7.11
N GLU A 164 10.28 37.12 -6.62
CA GLU A 164 9.14 37.98 -6.95
C GLU A 164 8.99 38.24 -8.47
N THR A 165 10.10 38.20 -9.21
CA THR A 165 10.18 38.28 -10.68
C THR A 165 9.54 37.08 -11.36
N THR A 166 9.73 35.86 -10.84
CA THR A 166 9.14 34.63 -11.39
C THR A 166 7.64 34.61 -11.18
N LEU A 167 7.17 35.03 -10.00
CA LEU A 167 5.74 35.15 -9.69
C LEU A 167 5.02 36.14 -10.62
N LYS A 168 5.65 37.28 -10.92
CA LYS A 168 5.13 38.27 -11.88
C LYS A 168 5.11 37.74 -13.31
N SER A 169 6.11 36.96 -13.72
CA SER A 169 6.16 36.35 -15.06
C SER A 169 5.08 35.28 -15.29
N LEU A 170 4.64 34.60 -14.22
CA LEU A 170 3.60 33.58 -14.27
C LEU A 170 2.18 34.15 -14.12
N ASN A 171 2.01 35.47 -13.95
CA ASN A 171 0.73 36.13 -13.67
C ASN A 171 -0.08 35.46 -12.52
N LEU A 172 0.61 34.85 -11.55
CA LEU A 172 -0.05 34.14 -10.45
C LEU A 172 -0.59 35.13 -9.42
N GLN A 173 -1.91 35.28 -9.37
CA GLN A 173 -2.59 35.94 -8.25
C GLN A 173 -2.63 34.99 -7.06
N LEU A 174 -1.59 35.04 -6.23
CA LEU A 174 -1.54 34.25 -5.01
C LEU A 174 -2.61 34.73 -4.03
N PRO A 175 -3.44 33.82 -3.48
CA PRO A 175 -4.43 34.18 -2.47
C PRO A 175 -3.76 34.80 -1.21
N PRO A 176 -4.55 35.38 -0.29
CA PRO A 176 -4.04 35.68 1.04
C PRO A 176 -3.77 34.38 1.82
N PRO A 177 -2.81 34.35 2.77
CA PRO A 177 -2.60 33.21 3.65
C PRO A 177 -3.91 32.77 4.30
N SER A 178 -4.24 31.49 4.16
CA SER A 178 -5.37 30.91 4.90
C SER A 178 -4.90 30.58 6.30
N ASN A 179 -5.60 31.08 7.31
CA ASN A 179 -5.40 30.66 8.70
C ASN A 179 -6.31 29.47 9.09
N LEU A 180 -6.99 28.87 8.10
CA LEU A 180 -7.88 27.72 8.32
C LEU A 180 -7.09 26.41 8.21
N PRO A 181 -7.44 25.40 9.01
CA PRO A 181 -6.86 24.08 8.85
C PRO A 181 -7.23 23.50 7.48
N VAL A 182 -6.30 22.74 6.88
CA VAL A 182 -6.53 22.05 5.59
C VAL A 182 -7.54 20.90 5.73
N THR A 183 -7.79 20.42 6.94
CA THR A 183 -8.74 19.35 7.21
C THR A 183 -10.20 19.83 7.22
N PRO A 184 -11.16 19.00 6.78
CA PRO A 184 -10.98 17.62 6.31
C PRO A 184 -10.45 17.58 4.86
N VAL A 185 -9.44 16.75 4.61
CA VAL A 185 -8.82 16.62 3.27
C VAL A 185 -9.74 15.76 2.41
N PRO A 186 -10.15 16.22 1.21
CA PRO A 186 -10.95 15.41 0.30
C PRO A 186 -10.16 14.21 -0.21
N VAL A 187 -10.80 13.04 -0.25
CA VAL A 187 -10.20 11.80 -0.76
C VAL A 187 -11.04 11.31 -1.93
N VAL A 188 -10.41 11.07 -3.08
CA VAL A 188 -11.07 10.50 -4.25
C VAL A 188 -10.83 8.99 -4.26
N SER A 189 -11.90 8.21 -4.26
CA SER A 189 -11.87 6.74 -4.27
C SER A 189 -12.21 6.14 -5.63
N GLY A 190 -12.89 6.90 -6.51
CA GLY A 190 -13.30 6.41 -7.81
C GLY A 190 -13.71 7.52 -8.77
N LEU A 191 -13.55 7.25 -10.06
CA LEU A 191 -13.97 8.11 -11.16
C LEU A 191 -14.79 7.27 -12.13
N ARG A 192 -15.96 7.78 -12.53
CA ARG A 192 -16.81 7.12 -13.54
C ARG A 192 -17.26 8.15 -14.56
N THR A 193 -17.05 7.86 -15.83
CA THR A 193 -17.56 8.70 -16.92
C THR A 193 -19.01 8.34 -17.21
N ASN A 194 -19.86 9.36 -17.25
CA ASN A 194 -21.27 9.23 -17.59
C ASN A 194 -21.58 10.17 -18.77
N GLY A 195 -22.32 9.65 -19.75
CA GLY A 195 -22.69 10.39 -20.96
C GLY A 195 -21.75 10.15 -22.15
N GLY A 196 -21.97 10.90 -23.22
CA GLY A 196 -21.24 10.81 -24.49
C GLY A 196 -21.89 11.70 -25.55
N GLY A 197 -21.09 12.27 -26.46
CA GLY A 197 -21.57 13.27 -27.42
C GLY A 197 -21.53 14.69 -26.84
N ASP A 198 -22.66 15.41 -26.87
CA ASP A 198 -22.73 16.85 -26.58
C ASP A 198 -22.44 17.23 -25.11
N VAL A 199 -22.61 16.30 -24.16
CA VAL A 199 -22.27 16.51 -22.74
C VAL A 199 -21.67 15.22 -22.16
N ALA A 200 -20.38 15.25 -21.87
CA ALA A 200 -19.70 14.23 -21.10
C ALA A 200 -19.51 14.72 -19.66
N MET A 201 -19.76 13.85 -18.69
CA MET A 201 -19.58 14.15 -17.27
C MET A 201 -18.71 13.11 -16.59
N VAL A 202 -18.00 13.53 -15.55
CA VAL A 202 -17.29 12.65 -14.63
C VAL A 202 -17.98 12.69 -13.28
N GLU A 203 -18.31 11.50 -12.79
CA GLU A 203 -18.74 11.25 -11.42
C GLU A 203 -17.50 10.95 -10.58
N VAL A 204 -17.26 11.78 -9.56
CA VAL A 204 -16.14 11.67 -8.64
C VAL A 204 -16.70 11.17 -7.30
N SER A 205 -16.40 9.92 -6.95
CA SER A 205 -16.77 9.31 -5.68
C SER A 205 -15.62 9.41 -4.68
N GLY A 206 -15.93 9.62 -3.41
CA GLY A 206 -14.90 9.83 -2.40
C GLY A 206 -15.45 10.16 -1.02
N GLU A 207 -14.68 10.95 -0.27
CA GLU A 207 -15.01 11.40 1.08
C GLU A 207 -14.58 12.86 1.29
N ASN A 208 -15.21 13.53 2.26
CA ASN A 208 -14.92 14.89 2.70
C ASN A 208 -15.09 15.98 1.63
N PHE A 209 -15.92 15.75 0.61
CA PHE A 209 -16.25 16.79 -0.35
C PHE A 209 -17.11 17.88 0.29
N SER A 210 -17.03 19.07 -0.29
CA SER A 210 -17.78 20.25 0.15
C SER A 210 -18.17 21.10 -1.07
N PRO A 211 -19.14 22.02 -0.93
CA PRO A 211 -19.51 22.94 -2.01
C PRO A 211 -18.39 23.90 -2.46
N SER A 212 -17.29 24.02 -1.71
CA SER A 212 -16.16 24.87 -2.08
C SER A 212 -15.16 24.18 -3.00
N HIS A 213 -15.22 22.85 -3.13
CA HIS A 213 -14.29 22.11 -3.98
C HIS A 213 -14.69 22.21 -5.45
N GLN A 214 -13.69 22.50 -6.29
CA GLN A 214 -13.77 22.46 -7.74
C GLN A 214 -12.85 21.37 -8.29
N VAL A 215 -13.34 20.58 -9.24
CA VAL A 215 -12.54 19.60 -9.98
C VAL A 215 -11.74 20.31 -11.07
N TRP A 216 -10.45 20.00 -11.18
CA TRP A 216 -9.58 20.48 -12.24
C TRP A 216 -9.05 19.31 -13.05
N PHE A 217 -8.99 19.46 -14.37
CA PHE A 217 -8.33 18.56 -15.29
C PHE A 217 -6.98 19.20 -15.65
N GLY A 218 -5.90 18.79 -14.97
CA GLY A 218 -4.61 19.46 -15.12
C GLY A 218 -4.70 20.89 -14.61
N ASP A 219 -4.53 21.85 -15.50
CA ASP A 219 -4.66 23.29 -15.25
C ASP A 219 -6.00 23.89 -15.71
N VAL A 220 -6.94 23.06 -16.20
CA VAL A 220 -8.26 23.49 -16.67
C VAL A 220 -9.33 23.24 -15.59
N PRO A 221 -9.96 24.29 -15.03
CA PRO A 221 -11.03 24.13 -14.04
C PRO A 221 -12.32 23.65 -14.71
N ALA A 222 -12.94 22.60 -14.17
CA ALA A 222 -14.21 22.11 -14.65
C ALA A 222 -15.41 22.70 -13.90
N GLN A 223 -16.53 22.81 -14.60
CA GLN A 223 -17.80 23.11 -13.96
C GLN A 223 -18.19 21.94 -13.04
N THR A 224 -18.17 22.19 -11.74
CA THR A 224 -18.35 21.18 -10.69
C THR A 224 -19.67 21.38 -9.95
N PHE A 225 -20.38 20.28 -9.73
CA PHE A 225 -21.66 20.22 -9.03
C PHE A 225 -21.51 19.34 -7.79
N TYR A 226 -21.59 19.95 -6.62
CA TYR A 226 -21.63 19.24 -5.35
C TYR A 226 -22.96 18.51 -5.18
N ARG A 227 -22.91 17.21 -4.84
CA ARG A 227 -24.10 16.42 -4.48
C ARG A 227 -24.16 16.12 -3.00
N CYS A 228 -23.08 15.56 -2.45
CA CYS A 228 -22.91 15.27 -1.04
C CYS A 228 -21.42 15.15 -0.70
N GLN A 229 -21.09 14.84 0.56
CA GLN A 229 -19.71 14.68 1.03
C GLN A 229 -18.96 13.51 0.37
N GLU A 230 -19.67 12.65 -0.37
CA GLU A 230 -19.13 11.47 -1.03
C GLU A 230 -19.19 11.55 -2.57
N LEU A 231 -19.81 12.60 -3.11
CA LEU A 231 -20.07 12.70 -4.55
C LEU A 231 -19.98 14.12 -5.10
N LEU A 232 -19.11 14.30 -6.10
CA LEU A 232 -19.09 15.44 -7.02
C LEU A 232 -19.41 14.97 -8.44
N LEU A 233 -20.04 15.85 -9.22
CA LEU A 233 -20.14 15.68 -10.67
C LEU A 233 -19.39 16.84 -11.33
N CYS A 234 -18.67 16.61 -12.41
CA CYS A 234 -18.12 17.70 -13.22
C CYS A 234 -18.33 17.46 -14.71
N LEU A 235 -18.44 18.54 -15.48
CA LEU A 235 -18.40 18.46 -16.94
C LEU A 235 -16.97 18.17 -17.38
N VAL A 236 -16.81 17.33 -18.39
CA VAL A 236 -15.52 17.19 -19.08
C VAL A 236 -15.30 18.46 -19.91
N PRO A 237 -14.19 19.21 -19.70
CA PRO A 237 -13.89 20.39 -20.51
C PRO A 237 -13.71 20.03 -21.98
N ASP A 238 -13.94 21.01 -22.87
CA ASP A 238 -13.73 20.79 -24.30
C ASP A 238 -12.24 20.55 -24.61
N ILE A 239 -11.95 19.76 -25.63
CA ILE A 239 -10.56 19.46 -25.99
C ILE A 239 -9.75 20.71 -26.38
N SER A 240 -10.44 21.73 -26.89
CA SER A 240 -9.82 23.01 -27.24
C SER A 240 -9.27 23.77 -26.03
N GLU A 241 -9.75 23.48 -24.82
CA GLU A 241 -9.21 24.05 -23.57
C GLU A 241 -7.82 23.50 -23.23
N PHE A 242 -7.49 22.29 -23.69
CA PHE A 242 -6.16 21.69 -23.53
C PHE A 242 -5.26 21.96 -24.73
N HIS A 243 -5.84 21.94 -25.93
CA HIS A 243 -5.14 22.15 -27.19
C HIS A 243 -5.98 23.06 -28.10
N PRO A 244 -5.72 24.39 -28.13
CA PRO A 244 -6.55 25.36 -28.84
C PRO A 244 -6.74 25.08 -30.34
N ASP A 245 -5.80 24.39 -30.97
CA ASP A 245 -5.85 24.05 -32.40
C ASP A 245 -6.68 22.77 -32.69
N TRP A 246 -7.16 22.08 -31.66
CA TRP A 246 -7.86 20.81 -31.81
C TRP A 246 -9.37 21.01 -31.81
N THR A 247 -10.03 20.44 -32.83
CA THR A 247 -11.49 20.32 -32.90
C THR A 247 -11.98 18.90 -32.59
N TYR A 248 -11.06 17.95 -32.51
CA TYR A 248 -11.29 16.55 -32.14
C TYR A 248 -9.99 15.94 -31.60
N ILE A 249 -10.10 14.79 -30.92
CA ILE A 249 -8.95 14.10 -30.32
C ILE A 249 -8.11 13.45 -31.43
N HIS A 250 -6.87 13.91 -31.60
CA HIS A 250 -5.93 13.34 -32.59
C HIS A 250 -5.17 12.11 -32.07
N TYR A 251 -4.91 12.06 -30.77
CA TYR A 251 -4.30 10.95 -30.04
C TYR A 251 -4.79 10.96 -28.59
N GLU A 252 -4.66 9.84 -27.89
CA GLU A 252 -5.05 9.72 -26.49
C GLU A 252 -4.33 10.74 -25.61
N LEU A 253 -5.11 11.62 -24.96
CA LEU A 253 -4.61 12.64 -24.05
C LEU A 253 -4.86 12.19 -22.62
N GLU A 254 -3.78 11.86 -21.90
CA GLU A 254 -3.84 11.55 -20.48
C GLU A 254 -3.55 12.81 -19.65
N VAL A 255 -4.58 13.33 -18.97
CA VAL A 255 -4.43 14.46 -18.05
C VAL A 255 -4.05 13.93 -16.67
N ARG A 256 -2.79 14.11 -16.28
CA ARG A 256 -2.16 13.40 -15.14
C ARG A 256 -2.63 13.81 -13.75
N GLN A 257 -3.41 14.88 -13.60
CA GLN A 257 -3.79 15.41 -12.30
C GLN A 257 -5.26 15.81 -12.26
N LEU A 258 -5.99 15.20 -11.33
CA LEU A 258 -7.29 15.69 -10.88
C LEU A 258 -7.08 16.37 -9.53
N LEU A 259 -7.24 17.69 -9.50
CA LEU A 259 -7.08 18.50 -8.29
C LEU A 259 -8.46 18.91 -7.76
N LEU A 260 -8.58 18.98 -6.45
CA LEU A 260 -9.72 19.59 -5.76
C LEU A 260 -9.22 20.88 -5.12
N GLY A 261 -9.61 22.01 -5.73
CA GLY A 261 -9.25 23.37 -5.31
C GLY A 261 -10.43 24.15 -4.75
#